data_AF-A0A7S0FEC8-F1
#
_entry.id   AF-A0A7S0FEC8-F1
#
_cell.length_a   1.000
_cell.length_b   1.000
_cell.length_c   1.000
_cell.angle_alpha   90.00
_cell.angle_beta   90.00
_cell.angle_gamma   90.00
#
_symmetry.space_group_name_H-M   'P 1'
#
loop_
_entity.id
_entity.type
_entity.pdbx_description
1 polymer ?
#
loop_
_entity_poly.entity_id
_entity_poly.type
_entity_poly.pdbx_seq_one_letter_code
_entity_poly.pdbx_strand_id
1 'polypeptide(L)'
;ELDPGSSKALLRRAVAYEALEQPDRAFRDACAVLAAEPGHPQAQGIRSRTRNLQQEAAEARHRRGRRDLDMGAPGVAAVADSLASFRYDDLEVLSRGFPWGTAEF
;
A
#
# COMPACT_ATOMS: atom_id res chain seq x y z
N GLU A 1 10.78 -27.94 9.13
CA GLU A 1 9.86 -27.09 8.36
C GLU A 1 9.54 -25.84 9.17
N LEU A 2 9.55 -24.65 8.54
CA LEU A 2 9.22 -23.38 9.20
C LEU A 2 7.72 -23.16 9.07
N ASP A 3 6.98 -23.22 10.17
CA ASP A 3 5.54 -23.04 10.19
C ASP A 3 5.17 -21.61 9.73
N PRO A 4 4.56 -21.44 8.54
CA PRO A 4 4.25 -20.12 7.97
C PRO A 4 3.26 -19.31 8.80
N GLY A 5 2.56 -19.95 9.73
CA GLY A 5 1.59 -19.35 10.64
C GLY A 5 2.13 -19.00 12.03
N SER A 6 3.44 -19.16 12.29
CA SER A 6 3.99 -18.91 13.63
C SER A 6 3.77 -17.46 14.06
N SER A 7 3.11 -17.25 15.20
CA SER A 7 2.84 -15.95 15.81
C SER A 7 4.10 -15.06 15.88
N LYS A 8 5.27 -15.68 16.11
CA LYS A 8 6.57 -14.98 16.14
C LYS A 8 6.98 -14.43 14.78
N ALA A 9 6.76 -15.17 13.69
CA ALA A 9 7.09 -14.71 12.34
C ALA A 9 6.20 -13.53 11.96
N LEU A 10 4.89 -13.62 12.24
CA LEU A 10 3.92 -12.55 12.03
C LEU A 10 4.27 -11.30 12.85
N LEU A 11 4.65 -11.46 14.12
CA LEU A 11 5.06 -10.33 14.96
C LEU A 11 6.29 -9.61 14.41
N ARG A 12 7.32 -10.36 14.00
CA ARG A 12 8.53 -9.77 13.40
C ARG A 12 8.22 -9.03 12.10
N ARG A 13 7.31 -9.58 11.29
CA ARG A 13 6.84 -8.94 10.06
C ARG A 13 6.05 -7.66 10.35
N ALA A 14 5.19 -7.67 11.37
CA ALA A 14 4.45 -6.50 11.81
C ALA A 14 5.39 -5.36 12.25
N VAL A 15 6.44 -5.68 13.02
CA VAL A 15 7.46 -4.70 13.43
C VAL A 15 8.21 -4.14 12.23
N ALA A 16 8.59 -4.99 11.26
CA ALA A 16 9.26 -4.53 10.05
C ALA A 16 8.35 -3.59 9.23
N TYR A 17 7.07 -3.92 9.08
CA TYR A 17 6.12 -3.04 8.38
C TYR A 17 5.85 -1.73 9.12
N GLU A 18 5.87 -1.75 10.46
CA GLU A 18 5.82 -0.52 11.24
C GLU A 18 7.04 0.37 10.96
N ALA A 19 8.25 -0.20 10.92
CA ALA A 19 9.47 0.53 10.59
C ALA A 19 9.52 1.03 9.13
N LEU A 20 8.81 0.35 8.23
CA LEU A 20 8.67 0.74 6.83
C LEU A 20 7.51 1.73 6.59
N GLU A 21 6.88 2.25 7.65
CA GLU A 21 5.74 3.15 7.58
C GLU A 21 4.57 2.59 6.74
N GLN A 22 4.37 1.27 6.83
CA GLN A 22 3.28 0.55 6.16
C GLN A 22 2.23 0.10 7.18
N PRO A 23 1.44 1.04 7.76
CA PRO A 23 0.54 0.75 8.88
C PRO A 23 -0.54 -0.28 8.52
N ASP A 24 -1.01 -0.32 7.27
CA ASP A 24 -2.02 -1.28 6.82
C ASP A 24 -1.55 -2.73 6.93
N ARG A 25 -0.29 -2.99 6.57
CA ARG A 25 0.27 -4.35 6.60
C ARG A 25 0.64 -4.74 8.03
N ALA A 26 1.24 -3.83 8.78
CA ALA A 26 1.54 -4.01 10.20
C ALA A 26 0.28 -4.31 11.02
N PHE A 27 -0.83 -3.61 10.74
CA PHE A 27 -2.11 -3.85 11.41
C PHE A 27 -2.66 -5.26 11.14
N ARG A 28 -2.62 -5.73 9.89
CA ARG A 28 -3.09 -7.07 9.52
C ARG A 28 -2.29 -8.16 10.24
N ASP A 29 -0.97 -8.03 10.25
CA ASP A 29 -0.09 -8.99 10.91
C ASP A 29 -0.27 -8.97 12.44
N ALA A 30 -0.39 -7.79 13.05
CA ALA A 30 -0.68 -7.67 14.48
C ALA A 30 -2.04 -8.28 14.85
N CYS A 31 -3.07 -8.10 14.03
CA CYS A 31 -4.37 -8.73 14.23
C CYS A 31 -4.30 -10.26 14.11
N ALA A 32 -3.50 -10.79 13.18
CA ALA A 32 -3.30 -12.23 13.05
C ALA A 32 -2.57 -12.82 14.27
N VAL A 33 -1.56 -12.13 14.82
CA VAL A 33 -0.92 -12.52 16.08
C VAL A 33 -1.92 -12.52 17.23
N LEU A 34 -2.76 -11.47 17.34
CA LEU A 34 -3.76 -11.38 18.41
C LEU A 34 -4.91 -12.39 18.27
N ALA A 35 -5.16 -12.91 17.07
CA ALA A 35 -6.11 -14.00 16.89
C ALA A 35 -5.59 -15.31 17.49
N ALA A 36 -4.27 -15.55 17.40
CA ALA A 36 -3.63 -16.71 18.02
C ALA A 36 -3.33 -16.48 19.52
N GLU A 37 -2.89 -15.27 19.88
CA GLU A 37 -2.45 -14.87 21.22
C GLU A 37 -3.06 -13.52 21.61
N PRO A 38 -4.32 -13.48 22.07
CA PRO A 38 -5.04 -12.23 22.36
C PRO A 38 -4.37 -11.34 23.41
N GLY A 39 -3.59 -11.95 24.30
CA GLY A 39 -2.88 -11.29 25.38
C GLY A 39 -1.49 -10.75 25.03
N HIS A 40 -1.05 -10.83 23.76
CA HIS A 40 0.31 -10.42 23.41
C HIS A 40 0.48 -8.88 23.45
N PRO A 41 1.23 -8.31 24.43
CA PRO A 41 1.27 -6.87 24.65
C PRO A 41 1.88 -6.09 23.48
N GLN A 42 2.94 -6.63 22.87
CA GLN A 42 3.58 -6.00 21.71
C GLN A 42 2.66 -5.90 20.49
N ALA A 43 1.91 -6.97 20.18
CA ALA A 43 0.97 -6.97 19.08
C ALA A 43 -0.20 -5.98 19.33
N GLN A 44 -0.68 -5.87 20.57
CA GLN A 44 -1.67 -4.85 20.94
C GLN A 44 -1.13 -3.43 20.73
N GLY A 45 0.11 -3.17 21.14
CA GLY A 45 0.77 -1.87 20.95
C GLY A 45 0.91 -1.48 19.47
N ILE A 46 1.33 -2.43 18.61
CA ILE A 46 1.42 -2.21 17.16
C ILE A 46 0.04 -1.95 16.57
N ARG A 47 -0.97 -2.76 16.94
CA ARG A 47 -2.35 -2.58 16.46
C ARG A 47 -2.91 -1.19 16.80
N SER A 48 -2.72 -0.72 18.02
CA SER A 48 -3.21 0.60 18.45
C SER A 48 -2.52 1.74 17.71
N ARG A 49 -1.19 1.70 17.58
CA ARG A 49 -0.42 2.74 16.84
C ARG A 49 -0.81 2.80 15.37
N THR A 50 -0.87 1.65 14.71
CA THR A 50 -1.22 1.55 13.28
C THR A 50 -2.67 1.98 13.00
N ARG A 51 -3.60 1.67 13.91
CA ARG A 51 -5.00 2.12 13.82
C ARG A 51 -5.12 3.65 13.88
N ASN A 52 -4.39 4.31 14.79
CA ASN A 52 -4.41 5.76 14.89
C ASN A 52 -3.90 6.41 13.60
N LEU A 53 -2.80 5.91 13.05
CA LEU A 53 -2.25 6.38 11.77
C LEU A 53 -3.25 6.21 10.61
N GLN A 54 -4.00 5.11 10.58
CA GLN A 54 -5.06 4.89 9.58
C GLN A 54 -6.21 5.88 9.73
N GLN A 55 -6.63 6.18 10.96
CA GLN A 55 -7.69 7.16 11.23
C GLN A 55 -7.27 8.57 10.80
N GLU A 56 -6.07 9.00 11.16
CA GLU A 56 -5.51 10.28 10.74
C GLU A 56 -5.41 10.39 9.20
N ALA A 57 -4.95 9.33 8.54
CA ALA A 57 -4.90 9.29 7.08
C ALA A 57 -6.30 9.35 6.44
N ALA A 58 -7.29 8.67 7.03
CA ALA A 58 -8.68 8.72 6.57
C ALA A 58 -9.31 10.11 6.76
N GLU A 59 -9.06 10.76 7.90
CA GLU A 59 -9.52 12.11 8.18
C GLU A 59 -8.85 13.15 7.26
N ALA A 60 -7.55 13.00 6.99
CA ALA A 60 -6.83 13.86 6.06
C ALA A 60 -7.37 13.74 4.64
N ARG A 61 -7.77 12.54 4.21
CA ARG A 61 -8.46 12.33 2.92
C ARG A 61 -9.83 13.02 2.92
N HIS A 62 -10.59 12.87 4.00
CA HIS A 62 -11.91 13.51 4.11
C HIS A 62 -11.81 15.05 4.12
N ARG A 63 -10.81 15.61 4.77
CA ARG A 63 -10.56 17.06 4.80
C ARG A 63 -10.17 17.62 3.43
N ARG A 64 -9.37 16.88 2.64
CA ARG A 64 -9.02 17.27 1.27
C ARG A 64 -10.25 17.26 0.36
N GLY A 65 -11.04 16.18 0.37
CA GLY A 65 -12.25 16.10 -0.45
C GLY A 65 -13.28 17.18 -0.13
N ARG A 66 -13.34 17.67 1.11
CA ARG A 66 -14.20 18.82 1.49
C ARG A 66 -13.68 20.16 0.98
N ARG A 67 -12.36 20.36 0.82
CA ARG A 67 -11.81 21.58 0.21
C ARG A 67 -12.07 21.62 -1.30
N ASP A 68 -12.00 20.47 -1.95
CA ASP A 68 -12.26 20.36 -3.39
C ASP A 68 -13.74 20.64 -3.75
N LEU A 69 -14.66 20.46 -2.79
CA LEU A 69 -16.08 20.77 -2.96
C LEU A 69 -16.44 22.23 -2.63
N ASP A 70 -15.61 22.95 -1.87
CA ASP A 70 -15.86 24.32 -1.42
C ASP A 70 -15.13 25.37 -2.29
N MET A 71 -14.02 24.98 -2.93
CA MET A 71 -13.37 25.77 -3.97
C MET A 71 -13.98 25.38 -5.32
N GLY A 72 -14.97 26.16 -5.79
CA GLY A 72 -15.54 26.01 -7.13
C GLY A 72 -14.46 26.06 -8.22
N ALA A 73 -13.95 24.90 -8.61
CA ALA A 73 -12.94 24.77 -9.66
C ALA A 73 -13.61 24.24 -10.94
N PRO A 74 -13.99 25.11 -11.90
CA PRO A 74 -14.15 24.67 -13.28
C PRO A 74 -12.74 24.38 -13.82
N GLY A 75 -12.33 23.12 -13.95
CA GLY A 75 -11.03 22.87 -14.59
C GLY A 75 -10.52 21.43 -14.70
N VAL A 76 -10.86 20.50 -13.81
CA VAL A 76 -10.26 19.14 -13.90
C VAL A 76 -11.07 18.15 -14.75
N ALA A 77 -12.37 18.40 -14.97
CA ALA A 77 -13.16 17.60 -15.90
C ALA A 77 -12.65 17.73 -17.35
N ALA A 78 -12.05 18.86 -17.72
CA ALA A 78 -11.49 19.08 -19.06
C ALA A 78 -10.18 18.31 -19.30
N VAL A 79 -9.44 17.92 -18.25
CA VAL A 79 -8.16 17.20 -18.41
C VAL A 79 -8.38 15.69 -18.53
N ALA A 80 -9.45 15.16 -17.93
CA ALA A 80 -9.80 13.74 -18.01
C ALA A 80 -10.22 13.30 -19.44
N ASP A 81 -10.90 14.18 -20.19
CA ASP A 81 -11.23 13.93 -21.60
C ASP A 81 -9.99 13.90 -22.52
N SER A 82 -8.88 14.52 -22.10
CA SER A 82 -7.62 14.51 -22.85
C SER A 82 -6.78 13.24 -22.60
N LEU A 83 -6.97 12.56 -21.46
CA LEU A 83 -6.27 11.31 -21.14
C LEU A 83 -6.98 10.06 -21.67
N ALA A 84 -8.25 10.17 -22.10
CA ALA A 84 -8.94 9.11 -22.82
C ALA A 84 -8.35 8.82 -24.21
N SER A 85 -7.43 9.67 -24.71
CA SER A 85 -6.65 9.41 -25.93
C SER A 85 -5.37 8.61 -25.71
N PHE A 86 -4.98 8.31 -24.46
CA PHE A 86 -3.88 7.37 -24.20
C PHE A 86 -4.42 5.94 -24.22
N ARG A 87 -4.72 5.44 -25.42
CA ARG A 87 -4.97 4.02 -25.63
C ARG A 87 -3.69 3.26 -25.30
N TYR A 88 -3.81 2.26 -24.44
CA TYR A 88 -2.77 1.28 -24.14
C TYR A 88 -2.67 0.25 -25.30
N ASP A 89 -2.58 0.73 -26.54
CA ASP A 89 -2.60 -0.10 -27.76
C ASP A 89 -1.30 0.00 -28.58
N ASP A 90 -0.18 0.41 -27.98
CA ASP A 90 1.15 0.24 -28.58
C ASP A 90 1.92 -0.88 -27.87
N LEU A 91 1.40 -2.11 -27.98
CA LEU A 91 2.15 -3.35 -27.71
C LEU A 91 3.09 -3.74 -28.87
N GLU A 92 3.47 -2.80 -29.75
CA GLU A 92 4.47 -3.02 -30.80
C GLU A 92 5.92 -2.77 -30.36
N VAL A 93 6.19 -2.54 -29.07
CA VAL A 93 7.57 -2.39 -28.57
C VAL A 93 8.23 -3.75 -28.25
N LEU A 94 7.55 -4.88 -28.46
CA LEU A 94 8.13 -6.23 -28.29
C LEU A 94 8.40 -6.99 -29.61
N SER A 95 8.25 -6.36 -30.79
CA SER A 95 8.56 -7.01 -32.09
C SER A 95 9.89 -6.58 -32.73
N ARG A 96 10.62 -5.63 -32.13
CA ARG A 96 11.98 -5.28 -32.55
C ARG A 96 12.95 -5.71 -31.46
N GLY A 97 13.68 -6.79 -31.74
CA GLY A 97 14.51 -7.53 -30.80
C GLY A 97 15.37 -6.65 -29.89
N PHE A 98 15.31 -6.96 -28.59
CA PHE A 98 16.17 -6.38 -27.57
C PHE A 98 17.61 -6.86 -27.78
N PRO A 99 18.61 -5.96 -27.90
CA PRO A 99 19.99 -6.34 -28.15
C PRO A 99 20.71 -6.55 -26.82
N TRP A 100 20.55 -7.72 -26.21
CA TRP A 100 21.60 -8.27 -25.35
C TRP A 100 21.64 -9.78 -25.52
N GLY A 101 22.63 -10.25 -26.27
CA GLY A 101 22.93 -11.68 -26.36
C GLY A 101 23.66 -12.11 -27.62
N THR A 102 24.95 -11.77 -27.75
CA THR A 102 26.02 -12.70 -28.13
C THR A 102 27.38 -12.03 -27.87
N ALA A 103 27.98 -12.35 -26.74
CA ALA A 103 29.43 -12.33 -26.58
C ALA A 103 29.80 -13.66 -25.91
N GLU A 104 29.96 -14.69 -26.73
CA GLU A 104 30.88 -15.78 -26.42
C GLU A 104 32.13 -15.52 -27.24
N PHE A 105 33.24 -15.19 -26.57
CA PHE A 105 34.64 -15.55 -26.81
C PHE A 105 35.55 -14.70 -25.91
#